data_AF-A0A938PQ80-F1
#
_entry.id   AF-A0A938PQ80-F1
#
_cell.length_a   1.000
_cell.length_b   1.000
_cell.length_c   1.000
_cell.angle_alpha   90.00
_cell.angle_beta   90.00
_cell.angle_gamma   90.00
#
_symmetry.space_group_name_H-M   'P 1'
#
loop_
_entity.id
_entity.type
_entity.pdbx_description
1 polymer ?
#
loop_
_entity_poly.entity_id
_entity_poly.type
_entity_poly.pdbx_seq_one_letter_code
_entity_poly.pdbx_strand_id
1 'polypeptide(L)' 'MNPELKSQIESQAIWTFPECIALAAEFGLKPRFVVAMIMMLGRTYQDGDAGSYRNTDQAPFEN' A
#
# COMPACT_ATOMS: atom_id res chain seq x y z
N MET A 1 -13.23 -8.22 12.11
CA MET A 1 -12.24 -8.23 11.00
C MET A 1 -12.34 -9.58 10.31
N ASN A 2 -12.41 -9.63 8.98
CA ASN A 2 -12.52 -10.90 8.25
C ASN A 2 -11.20 -11.70 8.42
N PRO A 3 -11.22 -12.90 9.02
CA PRO A 3 -10.00 -13.66 9.31
C PRO A 3 -9.26 -14.10 8.03
N GLU A 4 -9.98 -14.35 6.94
CA GLU A 4 -9.40 -14.76 5.67
C GLU A 4 -8.64 -13.61 5.00
N LEU A 5 -9.24 -12.41 4.98
CA LEU A 5 -8.59 -11.19 4.50
C LEU A 5 -7.32 -10.89 5.31
N LYS A 6 -7.37 -11.07 6.64
CA LYS A 6 -6.20 -10.91 7.51
C LYS A 6 -5.09 -11.89 7.10
N SER A 7 -5.43 -13.17 6.95
CA SER A 7 -4.49 -14.22 6.55
C SER A 7 -3.81 -13.88 5.22
N GLN A 8 -4.58 -13.43 4.22
CA GLN A 8 -4.02 -13.00 2.94
C GLN A 8 -3.07 -11.81 3.12
N ILE A 9 -3.47 -10.75 3.84
CA ILE A 9 -2.61 -9.59 4.10
C ILE A 9 -1.30 -9.97 4.79
N GLU A 10 -1.34 -10.93 5.72
CA GLU A 10 -0.18 -11.40 6.45
C GLU A 10 0.76 -12.29 5.64
N SER A 11 0.32 -12.80 4.47
CA SER A 11 1.12 -13.68 3.62
C SER A 11 2.30 -12.98 2.94
N GLN A 12 2.24 -11.66 2.79
CA GLN A 12 3.31 -10.86 2.20
C GLN A 12 3.58 -9.57 2.98
N ALA A 13 4.83 -9.12 2.95
CA ALA A 13 5.27 -7.94 3.69
C ALA A 13 4.98 -6.62 2.96
N ILE A 14 5.02 -6.63 1.62
CA ILE A 14 4.89 -5.47 0.75
C ILE A 14 3.68 -5.68 -0.16
N TRP A 15 2.87 -4.64 -0.32
CA TRP A 15 1.65 -4.63 -1.12
C TRP A 15 1.64 -3.45 -2.07
N THR A 16 1.26 -3.70 -3.31
CA THR A 16 1.10 -2.69 -4.38
C THR A 16 -0.36 -2.34 -4.62
N PHE A 17 -0.63 -1.25 -5.34
CA PHE A 17 -2.01 -0.87 -5.64
C PHE A 17 -2.80 -1.89 -6.47
N PRO A 18 -2.23 -2.51 -7.52
CA PRO A 18 -2.94 -3.56 -8.26
C PRO A 18 -3.34 -4.75 -7.37
N GLU A 19 -2.47 -5.17 -6.46
CA GLU A 19 -2.76 -6.23 -5.49
C GLU A 19 -3.87 -5.81 -4.51
N CYS A 20 -3.82 -4.57 -4.01
CA CYS A 20 -4.87 -4.02 -3.16
C CYS A 20 -6.23 -3.97 -3.89
N ILE A 21 -6.25 -3.68 -5.19
CA ILE A 21 -7.47 -3.70 -6.01
C ILE A 21 -8.00 -5.13 -6.16
N ALA A 22 -7.12 -6.09 -6.50
CA ALA A 22 -7.51 -7.48 -6.66
C ALA A 22 -8.13 -8.03 -5.37
N LEU A 23 -7.46 -7.79 -4.24
CA LEU A 23 -7.94 -8.18 -2.92
C LEU A 23 -9.25 -7.47 -2.56
N ALA A 24 -9.40 -6.19 -2.88
CA ALA A 24 -10.64 -5.47 -2.66
C ALA A 24 -11.81 -6.07 -3.46
N ALA A 25 -11.56 -6.49 -4.71
CA ALA A 25 -12.56 -7.12 -5.56
C ALA A 25 -12.98 -8.49 -5.02
N GLU A 26 -12.03 -9.33 -4.59
CA GLU A 26 -12.32 -10.65 -3.99
C GLU A 26 -13.23 -10.56 -2.76
N PHE A 27 -13.02 -9.56 -1.91
CA PHE A 27 -13.72 -9.42 -0.64
C PHE A 27 -14.89 -8.41 -0.69
N GLY A 28 -15.19 -7.84 -1.85
CA GLY A 28 -16.27 -6.85 -2.01
C GLY A 28 -16.02 -5.55 -1.22
N LEU A 29 -14.76 -5.15 -1.07
CA LEU A 29 -14.32 -3.98 -0.32
C LEU A 29 -13.92 -2.83 -1.24
N LYS A 30 -13.75 -1.64 -0.66
CA LYS A 30 -13.08 -0.53 -1.38
C LYS A 30 -11.56 -0.68 -1.21
N PRO A 31 -10.74 -0.42 -2.26
CA PRO A 31 -9.28 -0.52 -2.17
C PRO A 31 -8.66 0.25 -1.00
N ARG A 32 -9.19 1.45 -0.69
CA ARG A 32 -8.74 2.25 0.47
C ARG A 32 -8.87 1.53 1.82
N PHE A 33 -9.83 0.62 1.97
CA PHE A 33 -9.96 -0.18 3.19
C PHE A 33 -8.86 -1.24 3.27
N VAL A 34 -8.53 -1.89 2.15
CA VAL A 34 -7.45 -2.87 2.08
C VAL A 34 -6.11 -2.22 2.41
N VAL A 35 -5.82 -1.05 1.81
CA VAL A 35 -4.61 -0.26 2.10
C VAL A 35 -4.52 0.11 3.59
N ALA A 36 -5.61 0.58 4.19
CA ALA A 36 -5.65 0.88 5.62
C ALA A 36 -5.38 -0.36 6.48
N MET A 37 -5.92 -1.53 6.11
CA MET A 37 -5.69 -2.78 6.84
C MET A 37 -4.23 -3.26 6.72
N ILE A 38 -3.62 -3.15 5.54
CA ILE A 38 -2.20 -3.43 5.32
C ILE A 38 -1.35 -2.62 6.31
N MET A 39 -1.58 -1.30 6.38
CA MET A 39 -0.85 -0.42 7.30
C MET A 39 -1.13 -0.74 8.78
N MET A 40 -2.39 -1.02 9.14
CA MET A 40 -2.75 -1.40 10.52
C MET A 40 -2.12 -2.72 10.97
N LEU A 41 -1.90 -3.66 10.06
CA LEU A 41 -1.26 -4.94 10.31
C LEU A 41 0.28 -4.87 10.24
N GLY A 42 0.85 -3.66 10.13
CA GLY A 42 2.29 -3.45 10.05
C GLY A 42 2.93 -3.92 8.75
N ARG A 43 2.12 -4.08 7.68
CA ARG A 43 2.60 -4.37 6.33
C ARG A 43 2.85 -3.07 5.58
N THR A 44 3.71 -3.13 4.58
CA THR A 44 4.11 -1.97 3.78
C THR A 44 3.24 -1.88 2.55
N TYR A 45 2.62 -0.72 2.34
CA TYR A 45 2.07 -0.35 1.04
C TYR A 45 3.13 0.42 0.25
N GLN A 46 3.48 -0.07 -0.93
CA GLN A 46 4.44 0.56 -1.84
C GLN A 46 3.86 0.60 -3.24
N ASP A 47 3.74 1.81 -3.79
CA ASP A 47 3.19 2.02 -5.12
C ASP A 47 4.15 2.89 -5.94
N GLY A 48 4.56 2.39 -7.11
CA GLY A 48 5.58 3.00 -7.95
C GLY A 48 7.01 2.50 -7.69
N ASP A 49 7.81 2.55 -8.76
CA ASP A 49 9.24 2.25 -8.73
C ASP A 49 9.94 3.15 -7.70
N ALA A 50 10.84 2.60 -6.88
CA ALA A 50 11.50 3.29 -5.77
C ALA A 50 12.35 4.51 -6.21
N GLY A 51 12.36 4.86 -7.50
CA GLY A 51 13.05 6.00 -8.10
C GLY A 51 12.20 7.24 -8.39
N SER A 52 10.85 7.21 -8.30
CA SER A 52 10.03 8.37 -8.69
C SER A 52 9.89 9.45 -7.61
N TYR A 53 10.33 9.19 -6.37
CA TYR A 53 10.38 10.18 -5.29
C TYR A 53 11.79 10.79 -5.08
N ARG A 54 12.75 10.53 -5.97
CA ARG A 54 14.10 11.11 -5.94
C ARG A 54 14.40 11.90 -7.22
N ASN A 55 13.94 13.15 -7.22
CA ASN A 55 14.64 14.33 -7.73
C ASN A 55 13.64 15.50 -7.82
N THR A 56 13.20 16.00 -6.67
CA THR A 56 13.11 17.46 -6.56
C THR A 56 14.49 17.91 -6.17
N ASP A 57 15.25 18.42 -7.14
CA ASP A 57 16.30 19.40 -6.91
C ASP A 57 15.70 20.50 -6.03
N GLN A 58 15.80 20.30 -4.72
CA GLN A 58 15.55 21.32 -3.73
C GLN A 58 16.77 22.23 -3.81
N ALA A 59 16.74 23.15 -4.77
CA ALA A 59 17.61 24.32 -4.72
C ALA A 59 17.39 24.96 -3.33
N PRO A 60 18.45 25.25 -2.57
CA PRO A 60 18.27 25.96 -1.31
C PRO A 60 17.60 27.29 -1.64
N PHE A 61 16.52 27.60 -0.93
CA PHE A 61 15.95 28.95 -0.96
C PHE A 61 17.00 29.89 -0.36
N GLU A 62 17.76 30.58 -1.22
CA GLU A 62 18.58 31.71 -0.81
C GLU A 62 17.65 32.92 -0.56
N ASN A 63 17.83 33.54 0.62
CA ASN A 63 17.14 34.78 1.03
C ASN A 63 17.70 36.00 0.32
#